data_AF-A0A561S9W9-F1
#
_entry.id   AF-A0A561S9W9-F1
#
_cell.length_a   1.000
_cell.length_b   1.000
_cell.length_c   1.000
_cell.angle_alpha   90.00
_cell.angle_beta   90.00
_cell.angle_gamma   90.00
#
_symmetry.space_group_name_H-M   'P 1'
#
loop_
_entity.id
_entity.type
_entity.pdbx_description
1 polymer ?
#
loop_
_entity_poly.entity_id
_entity_poly.type
_entity_poly.pdbx_seq_one_letter_code
_entity_poly.pdbx_strand_id
1 'polypeptide(L)'
;MIIWLFVILPLWVVVIARTPVAIRQRRSRPLYGSFLSLSISLTAIRPQVVDLLYRWTHIAGLADLIKQVSGMVAMAFILSWVVSVTPPPRPGQANRLYFRIARGRTRHVVTTICVSLAVGLFPFMDTADRALPDSPDLALTQIGHPLGAVSMQTFQIYLCFSMISCALMCWDAWHRDRRSILGLSMWCVAFGCAAGFCYGFLRLTYLVGIMAGASLPSWVLYVGTNGFVLLSVGFILVGTSLPVLERIKTELSYRSSLIKLRALWDEVTSAVPAVVYCGPRKTTRLNDRLNLRHLDERLHRRIVEIEDGAMALQTWCSASLGHAVREAASGADLLFAQALIIRIAANRKRQGSPAAEVQDTEPLLPTSPSPRVRLAYLEQLSWAIEPRPEMPDEEQINQLLPNLDTEFLNQIRFSLGLRTRQETQ
;
A
#
# COMPACT_ATOMS: atom_id res chain seq x y z
N MET A 1 23.31 -10.05 -20.21
CA MET A 1 23.00 -8.61 -20.23
C MET A 1 21.55 -8.28 -19.88
N ILE A 2 20.57 -8.95 -20.50
CA ILE A 2 19.13 -8.70 -20.35
C ILE A 2 18.63 -8.83 -18.91
N ILE A 3 19.10 -9.84 -18.15
CA ILE A 3 18.67 -10.11 -16.77
C ILE A 3 18.88 -8.89 -15.84
N TRP A 4 19.97 -8.14 -16.01
CA TRP A 4 20.26 -6.98 -15.18
C TRP A 4 19.31 -5.81 -15.43
N LEU A 5 18.77 -5.67 -16.65
CA LEU A 5 17.77 -4.65 -16.95
C LEU A 5 16.46 -4.90 -16.19
N PHE A 6 16.09 -6.17 -16.00
CA PHE A 6 14.93 -6.56 -15.19
C PHE A 6 15.06 -6.22 -13.71
N VAL A 7 16.28 -5.92 -13.22
CA VAL A 7 16.50 -5.50 -11.83
C VAL A 7 16.65 -3.99 -11.74
N ILE A 8 17.46 -3.39 -12.62
CA ILE A 8 17.80 -1.96 -12.58
C ILE A 8 16.58 -1.10 -12.94
N LEU A 9 15.80 -1.47 -13.96
CA LEU A 9 14.65 -0.67 -14.38
C LEU A 9 13.56 -0.58 -13.30
N PRO A 10 13.11 -1.69 -12.67
CA PRO A 10 12.13 -1.58 -11.59
C PRO A 10 12.64 -0.78 -10.38
N LEU A 11 13.92 -0.88 -10.05
CA LEU A 11 14.51 -0.10 -8.97
C LEU A 11 14.43 1.41 -9.25
N TRP A 12 14.82 1.85 -10.45
CA TRP A 12 14.70 3.25 -10.85
C TRP A 12 13.25 3.72 -10.90
N VAL A 13 12.34 2.90 -11.42
CA VAL A 13 10.88 3.20 -11.42
C VAL A 13 10.39 3.42 -9.98
N VAL A 14 10.81 2.58 -9.04
CA VAL A 14 10.43 2.69 -7.62
C VAL A 14 11.03 3.94 -6.98
N VAL A 15 12.28 4.30 -7.30
CA VAL A 15 12.91 5.54 -6.85
C VAL A 15 12.10 6.75 -7.33
N ILE A 16 11.80 6.82 -8.63
CA ILE A 16 11.04 7.94 -9.22
C ILE A 16 9.64 8.01 -8.60
N ALA A 17 8.92 6.90 -8.54
CA ALA A 17 7.57 6.83 -7.99
C ALA A 17 7.51 7.23 -6.50
N ARG A 18 8.56 6.93 -5.72
CA ARG A 18 8.61 7.24 -4.28
C ARG A 18 9.20 8.60 -3.96
N THR A 19 9.84 9.28 -4.91
CA THR A 19 10.46 10.60 -4.70
C THR A 19 9.51 11.61 -4.05
N PRO A 20 8.25 11.80 -4.52
CA PRO A 20 7.35 12.78 -3.91
C PRO A 20 7.00 12.45 -2.46
N VAL A 21 6.82 11.17 -2.16
CA VAL A 21 6.48 10.67 -0.82
C VAL A 21 7.68 10.80 0.12
N ALA A 22 8.89 10.54 -0.35
CA ALA A 22 10.13 10.66 0.41
C ALA A 22 10.45 12.10 0.81
N ILE A 23 10.15 13.07 -0.08
CA ILE A 23 10.29 14.49 0.20
C ILE A 23 9.33 14.91 1.33
N ARG A 24 8.05 14.49 1.24
CA ARG A 24 6.99 14.87 2.18
C ARG A 24 7.07 14.16 3.53
N GLN A 25 7.45 12.88 3.57
CA GLN A 25 7.38 12.05 4.76
C GLN A 25 8.76 11.58 5.21
N ARG A 26 9.22 12.04 6.39
CA ARG A 26 10.54 11.62 6.93
C ARG A 26 10.66 10.11 7.14
N ARG A 27 9.55 9.42 7.44
CA ARG A 27 9.51 7.98 7.72
C ARG A 27 9.82 7.10 6.51
N SER A 28 9.58 7.57 5.28
CA SER A 28 9.84 6.81 4.05
C SER A 28 11.25 7.03 3.48
N ARG A 29 11.99 8.02 4.00
CA ARG A 29 13.33 8.38 3.52
C ARG A 29 14.35 7.25 3.57
N PRO A 30 14.43 6.42 4.64
CA PRO A 30 15.41 5.33 4.66
C PRO A 30 15.18 4.34 3.53
N LEU A 31 13.93 3.94 3.27
CA LEU A 31 13.62 3.00 2.19
C LEU A 31 13.86 3.59 0.79
N TYR A 32 13.59 4.88 0.62
CA TYR A 32 13.95 5.60 -0.61
C TYR A 32 15.48 5.62 -0.80
N GLY A 33 16.22 5.97 0.25
CA GLY A 33 17.67 6.01 0.25
C GLY A 33 18.29 4.65 -0.08
N SER A 34 17.72 3.55 0.44
CA SER A 34 18.21 2.20 0.10
C SER A 34 18.03 1.87 -1.37
N PHE A 35 16.86 2.17 -1.96
CA PHE A 35 16.63 1.90 -3.39
C PHE A 35 17.45 2.81 -4.30
N LEU A 36 17.57 4.09 -3.98
CA LEU A 36 18.41 5.02 -4.73
C LEU A 36 19.87 4.57 -4.72
N SER A 37 20.41 4.28 -3.53
CA SER A 37 21.79 3.87 -3.37
C SER A 37 22.08 2.51 -4.03
N LEU A 38 21.15 1.56 -3.94
CA LEU A 38 21.25 0.28 -4.66
C LEU A 38 21.17 0.45 -6.17
N SER A 39 20.31 1.35 -6.67
CA SER A 39 20.19 1.66 -8.10
C SER A 39 21.50 2.23 -8.63
N ILE A 40 22.12 3.16 -7.90
CA ILE A 40 23.44 3.71 -8.22
C ILE A 40 24.48 2.60 -8.24
N SER A 41 24.49 1.73 -7.23
CA SER A 41 25.43 0.60 -7.13
C SER A 41 25.36 -0.33 -8.33
N LEU A 42 24.15 -0.74 -8.72
CA LEU A 42 23.92 -1.65 -9.85
C LEU A 42 24.08 -0.96 -11.22
N THR A 43 23.96 0.36 -11.27
CA THR A 43 24.23 1.13 -12.49
C THR A 43 25.73 1.31 -12.70
N ALA A 44 26.49 1.54 -11.63
CA ALA A 44 27.93 1.77 -11.68
C ALA A 44 28.71 0.57 -12.25
N ILE A 45 28.26 -0.67 -12.03
CA ILE A 45 28.93 -1.88 -12.54
C ILE A 45 28.73 -2.11 -14.06
N ARG A 46 27.91 -1.30 -14.74
CA ARG A 46 27.63 -1.49 -16.17
C ARG A 46 28.87 -1.10 -16.98
N PRO A 47 29.32 -1.91 -17.95
CA PRO A 47 30.50 -1.60 -18.76
C PRO A 47 30.45 -0.19 -19.36
N GLN A 48 29.28 0.21 -19.86
CA GLN A 48 29.06 1.55 -20.42
C GLN A 48 29.34 2.68 -19.41
N VAL A 49 28.98 2.47 -18.14
CA VAL A 49 29.14 3.47 -17.08
C VAL A 49 30.59 3.46 -16.56
N VAL A 50 31.21 2.28 -16.47
CA VAL A 50 32.63 2.14 -16.12
C VAL A 50 33.49 2.90 -17.14
N ASP A 51 33.27 2.67 -18.44
CA ASP A 51 34.02 3.33 -19.52
C ASP A 51 33.80 4.84 -19.51
N LEU A 52 32.55 5.28 -19.31
CA LEU A 52 32.21 6.71 -19.23
C LEU A 52 32.93 7.38 -18.05
N LEU A 53 32.86 6.78 -16.85
CA LEU A 53 33.52 7.30 -15.66
C LEU A 53 35.04 7.36 -15.83
N TYR A 54 35.63 6.32 -16.42
CA TYR A 54 37.07 6.30 -16.70
C TYR A 54 37.47 7.39 -17.70
N ARG A 55 36.72 7.55 -18.81
CA ARG A 55 37.00 8.61 -19.80
C ARG A 55 36.91 10.01 -19.21
N TRP A 56 36.02 10.23 -18.25
CA TRP A 56 35.79 11.54 -17.64
C TRP A 56 36.76 11.85 -16.49
N THR A 57 37.12 10.86 -15.69
CA THR A 57 37.89 11.07 -14.46
C THR A 57 39.34 10.59 -14.55
N HIS A 58 39.66 9.73 -15.52
CA HIS A 58 40.92 8.99 -15.64
C HIS A 58 41.30 8.17 -14.40
N ILE A 59 40.36 7.91 -13.48
CA ILE A 59 40.58 7.10 -12.28
C ILE A 59 40.09 5.68 -12.56
N ALA A 60 41.03 4.74 -12.69
CA ALA A 60 40.71 3.32 -12.81
C ALA A 60 40.01 2.81 -11.54
N GLY A 61 38.99 1.98 -11.69
CA GLY A 61 38.24 1.40 -10.56
C GLY A 61 37.25 2.32 -9.84
N LEU A 62 37.10 3.60 -10.23
CA LEU A 62 36.17 4.52 -9.57
C LEU A 62 34.72 3.98 -9.51
N ALA A 63 34.28 3.31 -10.58
CA ALA A 63 32.96 2.68 -10.65
C ALA A 63 32.75 1.62 -9.55
N ASP A 64 33.81 0.92 -9.15
CA ASP A 64 33.74 -0.13 -8.14
C ASP A 64 33.73 0.45 -6.75
N LEU A 65 34.46 1.55 -6.52
CA LEU A 65 34.34 2.33 -5.30
C LEU A 65 32.91 2.86 -5.15
N ILE A 66 32.36 3.46 -6.22
CA ILE A 66 30.96 3.92 -6.23
C ILE A 66 30.03 2.76 -5.91
N LYS A 67 30.19 1.60 -6.56
CA LYS A 67 29.40 0.39 -6.31
C LYS A 67 29.48 -0.03 -4.83
N GLN A 68 30.67 -0.14 -4.26
CA GLN A 68 30.88 -0.60 -2.88
C GLN A 68 30.27 0.39 -1.88
N VAL A 69 30.63 1.66 -1.98
CA VAL A 69 30.15 2.71 -1.06
C VAL A 69 28.64 2.85 -1.14
N SER A 70 28.07 2.92 -2.35
CA SER A 70 26.61 2.98 -2.52
C SER A 70 25.92 1.69 -2.07
N GLY A 71 26.54 0.52 -2.21
CA GLY A 71 26.03 -0.73 -1.65
C GLY A 71 25.98 -0.72 -0.13
N MET A 72 27.05 -0.26 0.54
CA MET A 72 27.10 -0.10 2.00
C MET A 72 26.05 0.91 2.49
N VAL A 73 25.94 2.06 1.82
CA VAL A 73 24.93 3.08 2.14
C VAL A 73 23.51 2.51 1.96
N ALA A 74 23.28 1.70 0.92
CA ALA A 74 21.99 1.03 0.70
C ALA A 74 21.63 0.09 1.86
N MET A 75 22.60 -0.70 2.34
CA MET A 75 22.45 -1.62 3.46
C MET A 75 22.19 -0.89 4.79
N ALA A 76 22.87 0.23 5.03
CA ALA A 76 22.62 1.07 6.20
C ALA A 76 21.19 1.63 6.20
N PHE A 77 20.71 2.05 5.03
CA PHE A 77 19.37 2.58 4.84
C PHE A 77 18.28 1.52 4.99
N ILE A 78 18.44 0.33 4.40
CA ILE A 78 17.45 -0.75 4.53
C ILE A 78 17.39 -1.24 5.99
N LEU A 79 18.53 -1.38 6.67
CA LEU A 79 18.56 -1.72 8.09
C LEU A 79 17.86 -0.65 8.93
N SER A 80 18.09 0.64 8.62
CA SER A 80 17.40 1.75 9.27
C SER A 80 15.89 1.72 9.04
N TRP A 81 15.46 1.37 7.83
CA TRP A 81 14.05 1.19 7.52
C TRP A 81 13.44 0.01 8.28
N VAL A 82 14.07 -1.17 8.26
CA VAL A 82 13.58 -2.37 8.97
C VAL A 82 13.41 -2.08 10.46
N VAL A 83 14.38 -1.42 11.10
CA VAL A 83 14.30 -1.00 12.51
C VAL A 83 13.11 -0.07 12.79
N SER A 84 12.71 0.75 11.81
CA SER A 84 11.60 1.70 11.94
C SER A 84 10.20 1.10 11.72
N VAL A 85 10.13 -0.05 11.06
CA VAL A 85 8.86 -0.73 10.72
C VAL A 85 8.63 -1.95 11.60
N THR A 86 9.69 -2.61 12.08
CA THR A 86 9.57 -3.76 12.97
C THR A 86 9.15 -3.34 14.38
N PRO A 87 8.15 -4.00 14.99
CA PRO A 87 7.75 -3.72 16.36
C PRO A 87 8.90 -3.91 17.35
N PRO A 88 8.92 -3.19 18.47
CA PRO A 88 9.96 -3.37 19.48
C PRO A 88 10.02 -4.83 19.97
N PRO A 89 11.21 -5.34 20.36
CA PRO A 89 11.35 -6.69 20.88
C PRO A 89 10.50 -6.89 22.14
N ARG A 90 10.02 -8.12 22.38
CA ARG A 90 9.31 -8.48 23.61
C ARG A 90 10.24 -8.28 24.82
N PRO A 91 9.70 -7.96 26.02
CA PRO A 91 10.49 -7.96 27.25
C PRO A 91 11.22 -9.32 27.39
N GLY A 92 12.54 -9.29 27.57
CA GLY A 92 13.41 -10.49 27.58
C GLY A 92 14.18 -10.76 26.27
N GLN A 93 13.64 -10.39 25.10
CA GLN A 93 14.35 -10.51 23.80
C GLN A 93 15.16 -9.27 23.43
N ALA A 94 14.95 -8.16 24.15
CA ALA A 94 15.66 -6.90 23.94
C ALA A 94 17.19 -7.00 24.09
N ASN A 95 17.69 -8.08 24.70
CA ASN A 95 19.11 -8.31 24.90
C ASN A 95 19.84 -8.98 23.73
N ARG A 96 19.12 -9.34 22.65
CA ARG A 96 19.78 -9.92 21.47
C ARG A 96 20.72 -8.91 20.82
N LEU A 97 21.97 -9.31 20.60
CA LEU A 97 23.05 -8.46 20.12
C LEU A 97 22.69 -7.74 18.81
N TYR A 98 22.05 -8.43 17.86
CA TYR A 98 21.66 -7.83 16.57
C TYR A 98 20.66 -6.68 16.72
N PHE A 99 19.69 -6.78 17.65
CA PHE A 99 18.75 -5.67 17.94
C PHE A 99 19.48 -4.47 18.55
N ARG A 100 20.45 -4.71 19.44
CA ARG A 100 21.24 -3.64 20.07
C ARG A 100 22.10 -2.91 19.04
N ILE A 101 22.82 -3.64 18.20
CA ILE A 101 23.68 -3.06 17.16
C ILE A 101 22.84 -2.35 16.09
N ALA A 102 21.74 -2.95 15.64
CA ALA A 102 20.90 -2.38 14.57
C ALA A 102 20.11 -1.13 14.99
N ARG A 103 19.77 -0.97 16.28
CA ARG A 103 18.95 0.13 16.77
C ARG A 103 19.75 1.30 17.35
N GLY A 104 20.99 1.07 17.78
CA GLY A 104 21.84 2.09 18.41
C GLY A 104 22.60 2.98 17.43
N ARG A 105 23.30 4.00 17.98
CA ARG A 105 24.29 4.81 17.25
C ARG A 105 25.42 3.95 16.66
N THR A 106 25.65 2.77 17.23
CA THR A 106 26.65 1.78 16.79
C THR A 106 26.53 1.46 15.31
N ARG A 107 25.33 1.35 14.74
CA ARG A 107 25.19 1.07 13.29
C ARG A 107 25.82 2.16 12.42
N HIS A 108 25.67 3.43 12.81
CA HIS A 108 26.19 4.55 12.04
C HIS A 108 27.70 4.57 12.15
N VAL A 109 28.23 4.32 13.35
CA VAL A 109 29.68 4.16 13.58
C VAL A 109 30.25 3.02 12.73
N VAL A 110 29.65 1.83 12.76
CA VAL A 110 30.10 0.68 11.95
C VAL A 110 30.04 1.00 10.46
N THR A 111 28.95 1.61 9.99
CA THR A 111 28.82 2.00 8.58
C THR A 111 29.90 3.01 8.18
N THR A 112 30.13 4.04 9.00
CA THR A 112 31.18 5.04 8.76
C THR A 112 32.55 4.39 8.74
N ILE A 113 32.87 3.49 9.67
CA ILE A 113 34.14 2.75 9.68
C ILE A 113 34.30 1.91 8.41
N CYS A 114 33.29 1.13 8.02
CA CYS A 114 33.35 0.32 6.81
C CYS A 114 33.51 1.15 5.53
N VAL A 115 32.79 2.28 5.42
CA VAL A 115 32.91 3.20 4.28
C VAL A 115 34.28 3.87 4.26
N SER A 116 34.76 4.37 5.40
CA SER A 116 36.10 4.95 5.50
C SER A 116 37.19 3.94 5.16
N LEU A 117 37.02 2.67 5.56
CA LEU A 117 37.95 1.60 5.20
C LEU A 117 37.91 1.28 3.70
N ALA A 118 36.73 1.21 3.09
CA ALA A 118 36.60 1.01 1.64
C ALA A 118 37.22 2.15 0.82
N VAL A 119 37.00 3.40 1.23
CA VAL A 119 37.59 4.58 0.59
C VAL A 119 39.10 4.66 0.84
N GLY A 120 39.56 4.39 2.06
CA GLY A 120 40.98 4.45 2.42
C GLY A 120 41.82 3.35 1.79
N LEU A 121 41.25 2.17 1.55
CA LEU A 121 41.93 1.05 0.88
C LEU A 121 41.86 1.13 -0.66
N PHE A 122 41.03 2.03 -1.21
CA PHE A 122 40.85 2.17 -2.66
C PHE A 122 42.16 2.40 -3.45
N PRO A 123 43.10 3.27 -3.00
CA PRO A 123 44.36 3.48 -3.72
C PRO A 123 45.25 2.24 -3.84
N PHE A 124 45.02 1.22 -3.00
CA PHE A 124 45.79 -0.02 -2.98
C PHE A 124 45.12 -1.16 -3.77
N MET A 125 43.99 -0.89 -4.41
CA MET A 125 43.32 -1.86 -5.27
C MET A 125 43.99 -1.87 -6.64
N ASP A 126 44.44 -3.04 -7.08
CA ASP A 126 44.94 -3.16 -8.45
C ASP A 126 43.77 -3.13 -9.43
N THR A 127 43.77 -2.13 -10.30
CA THR A 127 42.75 -1.92 -11.32
C THR A 127 43.34 -1.95 -12.73
N ALA A 128 44.65 -2.19 -12.84
CA ALA A 128 45.41 -2.10 -14.08
C ALA A 128 45.06 -3.21 -15.08
N ASP A 129 44.73 -4.42 -14.62
CA ASP A 129 44.50 -5.60 -15.48
C ASP A 129 43.07 -5.75 -16.03
N ARG A 130 42.26 -4.68 -16.04
CA ARG A 130 40.93 -4.69 -16.67
C ARG A 130 40.95 -4.74 -18.21
N ALA A 131 42.12 -4.89 -18.81
CA ALA A 131 42.29 -5.02 -20.25
C ALA A 131 41.87 -6.38 -20.82
N LEU A 132 41.54 -7.38 -19.98
CA LEU A 132 40.98 -8.66 -20.45
C LEU A 132 39.44 -8.56 -20.57
N PRO A 133 38.87 -8.57 -21.78
CA PRO A 133 37.43 -8.37 -22.01
C PRO A 133 36.52 -9.45 -21.39
N ASP A 134 37.10 -10.56 -20.94
CA ASP A 134 36.38 -11.81 -20.63
C ASP A 134 36.35 -12.20 -19.14
N SER A 135 36.93 -11.42 -18.22
CA SER A 135 36.86 -11.71 -16.77
C SER A 135 35.89 -10.77 -16.05
N PRO A 136 34.59 -11.13 -15.92
CA PRO A 136 33.55 -10.25 -15.40
C PRO A 136 33.61 -9.99 -13.89
N ASP A 137 34.68 -10.42 -13.19
CA ASP A 137 34.70 -10.45 -11.73
C ASP A 137 35.95 -9.86 -11.11
N LEU A 138 35.82 -8.65 -10.56
CA LEU A 138 36.91 -7.96 -9.84
C LEU A 138 37.46 -8.77 -8.66
N ALA A 139 36.66 -9.70 -8.12
CA ALA A 139 37.13 -10.60 -7.08
C ALA A 139 38.33 -11.47 -7.53
N LEU A 140 38.38 -11.82 -8.81
CA LEU A 140 39.43 -12.66 -9.39
C LEU A 140 40.66 -11.85 -9.79
N THR A 141 40.51 -10.56 -10.11
CA THR A 141 41.64 -9.69 -10.45
C THR A 141 42.42 -9.21 -9.22
N GLN A 142 41.89 -9.41 -8.01
CA GLN A 142 42.57 -9.05 -6.75
C GLN A 142 43.38 -10.23 -6.15
N ILE A 143 43.46 -11.36 -6.85
CA ILE A 143 44.25 -12.51 -6.41
C ILE A 143 45.73 -12.10 -6.41
N GLY A 144 46.32 -12.00 -5.22
CA GLY A 144 47.71 -11.55 -5.03
C GLY A 144 47.86 -10.17 -4.37
N HIS A 145 46.78 -9.37 -4.27
CA HIS A 145 46.79 -8.05 -3.62
C HIS A 145 46.02 -8.09 -2.29
N PRO A 146 46.70 -8.30 -1.14
CA PRO A 146 46.03 -8.53 0.14
C PRO A 146 45.16 -7.34 0.59
N LEU A 147 45.56 -6.10 0.28
CA LEU A 147 44.83 -4.90 0.68
C LEU A 147 43.50 -4.73 -0.10
N GLY A 148 43.50 -5.04 -1.40
CA GLY A 148 42.28 -5.03 -2.21
C GLY A 148 41.29 -6.13 -1.79
N ALA A 149 41.81 -7.30 -1.42
CA ALA A 149 40.99 -8.38 -0.86
C ALA A 149 40.33 -7.99 0.46
N VAL A 150 41.03 -7.27 1.35
CA VAL A 150 40.47 -6.76 2.62
C VAL A 150 39.32 -5.77 2.37
N SER A 151 39.42 -4.87 1.39
CA SER A 151 38.32 -3.93 1.09
C SER A 151 37.07 -4.68 0.60
N MET A 152 37.25 -5.67 -0.27
CA MET A 152 36.17 -6.53 -0.76
C MET A 152 35.53 -7.36 0.35
N GLN A 153 36.34 -7.91 1.26
CA GLN A 153 35.83 -8.63 2.41
C GLN A 153 35.08 -7.73 3.37
N THR A 154 35.54 -6.50 3.57
CA THR A 154 34.85 -5.51 4.41
C THR A 154 33.44 -5.26 3.89
N PHE A 155 33.32 -5.04 2.58
CA PHE A 155 32.01 -4.92 1.92
C PHE A 155 31.15 -6.17 2.14
N GLN A 156 31.71 -7.35 1.93
CA GLN A 156 30.97 -8.60 2.00
C GLN A 156 30.50 -8.95 3.42
N ILE A 157 31.35 -8.73 4.42
CA ILE A 157 31.02 -8.92 5.84
C ILE A 157 29.90 -7.96 6.25
N TYR A 158 30.01 -6.69 5.85
CA TYR A 158 28.99 -5.69 6.15
C TYR A 158 27.64 -6.01 5.48
N LEU A 159 27.67 -6.53 4.24
CA LEU A 159 26.50 -7.06 3.54
C LEU A 159 25.88 -8.21 4.30
N CYS A 160 26.66 -9.25 4.62
CA CYS A 160 26.17 -10.41 5.37
C CYS A 160 25.53 -9.99 6.69
N PHE A 161 26.22 -9.15 7.46
CA PHE A 161 25.74 -8.65 8.75
C PHE A 161 24.42 -7.88 8.62
N SER A 162 24.32 -6.97 7.66
CA SER A 162 23.12 -6.16 7.44
C SER A 162 21.94 -7.01 6.99
N MET A 163 22.19 -7.95 6.07
CA MET A 163 21.16 -8.84 5.51
C MET A 163 20.64 -9.83 6.54
N ILE A 164 21.51 -10.49 7.31
CA ILE A 164 21.06 -11.42 8.36
C ILE A 164 20.29 -10.69 9.46
N SER A 165 20.73 -9.49 9.85
CA SER A 165 20.02 -8.68 10.85
C SER A 165 18.63 -8.28 10.36
N CYS A 166 18.51 -7.80 9.11
CA CYS A 166 17.23 -7.48 8.50
C CYS A 166 16.32 -8.72 8.41
N ALA A 167 16.87 -9.86 7.97
CA ALA A 167 16.14 -11.11 7.84
C ALA A 167 15.55 -11.56 9.17
N LEU A 168 16.35 -11.60 10.24
CA LEU A 168 15.91 -12.00 11.57
C LEU A 168 14.84 -11.05 12.13
N MET A 169 15.01 -9.74 11.97
CA MET A 169 14.05 -8.74 12.47
C MET A 169 12.70 -8.81 11.72
N CYS A 170 12.73 -8.95 10.40
CA CYS A 170 11.52 -9.11 9.59
C CYS A 170 10.85 -10.47 9.84
N TRP A 171 11.63 -11.53 10.07
CA TRP A 171 11.12 -12.84 10.42
C TRP A 171 10.38 -12.82 11.76
N ASP A 172 10.98 -12.21 12.79
CA ASP A 172 10.36 -11.99 14.10
C ASP A 172 9.05 -11.19 13.97
N ALA A 173 9.01 -10.18 13.08
CA ALA A 173 7.81 -9.38 12.83
C ALA A 173 6.71 -10.19 12.11
N TRP A 174 7.07 -11.00 11.11
CA TRP A 174 6.13 -11.88 10.41
C TRP A 174 5.48 -12.88 11.36
N HIS A 175 6.24 -13.48 12.28
CA HIS A 175 5.71 -14.42 13.26
C HIS A 175 4.66 -13.81 14.21
N ARG A 176 4.70 -12.49 14.44
CA ARG A 176 3.73 -11.81 15.31
C ARG A 176 2.41 -11.49 14.62
N ASP A 177 2.42 -11.35 13.29
CA ASP A 177 1.24 -10.95 12.53
C ASP A 177 1.17 -11.68 11.19
N ARG A 178 0.96 -13.01 11.23
CA ARG A 178 0.98 -13.86 10.03
C ARG A 178 -0.20 -13.65 9.07
N ARG A 179 -1.32 -13.11 9.56
CA ARG A 179 -2.59 -13.04 8.80
C ARG A 179 -2.76 -11.74 8.05
N SER A 180 -1.99 -10.70 8.36
CA SER A 180 -2.09 -9.42 7.69
C SER A 180 -1.22 -9.36 6.42
N ILE A 181 -1.56 -8.45 5.51
CA ILE A 181 -0.73 -8.12 4.35
C ILE A 181 0.62 -7.56 4.81
N LEU A 182 0.66 -6.88 5.96
CA LEU A 182 1.91 -6.46 6.60
C LEU A 182 2.78 -7.68 6.97
N GLY A 183 2.19 -8.74 7.51
CA GLY A 183 2.87 -10.01 7.75
C GLY A 183 3.53 -10.58 6.50
N LEU A 184 2.76 -10.68 5.42
CA LEU A 184 3.26 -11.15 4.12
C LEU A 184 4.40 -10.26 3.60
N SER A 185 4.27 -8.93 3.75
CA SER A 185 5.31 -7.98 3.37
C SER A 185 6.63 -8.21 4.13
N MET A 186 6.55 -8.47 5.44
CA MET A 186 7.71 -8.76 6.27
C MET A 186 8.34 -10.11 5.91
N TRP A 187 7.53 -11.12 5.61
CA TRP A 187 8.02 -12.42 5.14
C TRP A 187 8.79 -12.30 3.82
N CYS A 188 8.22 -11.58 2.83
CA CYS A 188 8.90 -11.34 1.56
C CYS A 188 10.25 -10.63 1.76
N VAL A 189 10.28 -9.57 2.58
CA VAL A 189 11.54 -8.87 2.89
C VAL A 189 12.53 -9.80 3.61
N ALA A 190 12.08 -10.59 4.59
CA ALA A 190 12.93 -11.53 5.32
C ALA A 190 13.57 -12.55 4.37
N PHE A 191 12.78 -13.12 3.46
CA PHE A 191 13.26 -14.06 2.45
C PHE A 191 14.25 -13.41 1.48
N GLY A 192 13.96 -12.19 1.01
CA GLY A 192 14.88 -11.44 0.16
C GLY A 192 16.20 -11.10 0.86
N CYS A 193 16.16 -10.73 2.13
CA CYS A 193 17.37 -10.52 2.93
C CYS A 193 18.13 -11.83 3.20
N ALA A 194 17.45 -12.95 3.44
CA ALA A 194 18.09 -14.26 3.58
C ALA A 194 18.80 -14.68 2.29
N ALA A 195 18.18 -14.49 1.12
CA ALA A 195 18.82 -14.70 -0.17
C ALA A 195 20.04 -13.78 -0.38
N GLY A 196 19.92 -12.51 0.04
CA GLY A 196 21.04 -11.56 0.04
C GLY A 196 22.20 -11.99 0.94
N PHE A 197 21.91 -12.56 2.11
CA PHE A 197 22.91 -13.17 2.99
C PHE A 197 23.57 -14.38 2.34
N CYS A 198 22.81 -15.28 1.68
CA CYS A 198 23.39 -16.42 0.97
C CYS A 198 24.33 -15.98 -0.16
N TYR A 199 23.96 -14.96 -0.94
CA TYR A 199 24.87 -14.31 -1.90
C TYR A 199 26.12 -13.78 -1.20
N GLY A 200 25.89 -13.04 -0.11
CA GLY A 200 26.87 -12.56 0.85
C GLY A 200 27.94 -13.59 1.18
N PHE A 201 27.46 -14.66 1.78
CA PHE A 201 28.23 -15.73 2.35
C PHE A 201 28.97 -16.54 1.27
N LEU A 202 28.30 -16.89 0.16
CA LEU A 202 28.92 -17.63 -0.95
C LEU A 202 30.11 -16.88 -1.54
N ARG A 203 29.98 -15.57 -1.71
CA ARG A 203 31.06 -14.70 -2.21
C ARG A 203 32.20 -14.59 -1.20
N LEU A 204 31.88 -14.47 0.08
CA LEU A 204 32.88 -14.40 1.15
C LEU A 204 33.68 -15.70 1.22
N THR A 205 33.01 -16.85 1.21
CA THR A 205 33.68 -18.18 1.26
C THR A 205 34.50 -18.44 0.01
N TYR A 206 34.03 -18.03 -1.16
CA TYR A 206 34.78 -18.14 -2.41
C TYR A 206 36.08 -17.32 -2.37
N LEU A 207 36.01 -16.06 -1.93
CA LEU A 207 37.19 -15.20 -1.77
C LEU A 207 38.20 -15.78 -0.78
N VAL A 208 37.73 -16.26 0.38
CA VAL A 208 38.59 -16.91 1.38
C VAL A 208 39.21 -18.20 0.83
N GLY A 209 38.44 -19.01 0.11
CA GLY A 209 38.93 -20.25 -0.51
C GLY A 209 40.04 -19.99 -1.53
N ILE A 210 39.88 -18.99 -2.40
CA ILE A 210 40.92 -18.62 -3.37
C ILE A 210 42.18 -18.12 -2.67
N MET A 211 42.05 -17.27 -1.65
CA MET A 211 43.22 -16.81 -0.87
C MET A 211 43.94 -17.97 -0.18
N ALA A 212 43.23 -19.04 0.17
CA ALA A 212 43.80 -20.26 0.73
C ALA A 212 44.36 -21.22 -0.34
N GLY A 213 44.37 -20.83 -1.63
CA GLY A 213 44.89 -21.63 -2.74
C GLY A 213 43.91 -22.67 -3.31
N ALA A 214 42.62 -22.62 -2.95
CA ALA A 214 41.63 -23.55 -3.49
C ALA A 214 41.19 -23.17 -4.90
N SER A 215 41.14 -24.14 -5.82
CA SER A 215 40.57 -23.98 -7.16
C SER A 215 39.08 -24.29 -7.17
N LEU A 216 38.23 -23.27 -7.03
CA LEU A 216 36.77 -23.41 -7.05
C LEU A 216 36.19 -23.16 -8.45
N PRO A 217 35.24 -23.98 -8.96
CA PRO A 217 34.66 -23.78 -10.28
C PRO A 217 33.92 -22.43 -10.41
N SER A 218 34.25 -21.66 -11.44
CA SER A 218 33.71 -20.31 -11.68
C SER A 218 32.20 -20.28 -11.99
N TRP A 219 31.65 -21.35 -12.57
CA TRP A 219 30.23 -21.44 -12.91
C TRP A 219 29.32 -21.47 -11.67
N VAL A 220 29.78 -22.06 -10.55
CA VAL A 220 29.05 -22.09 -9.27
C VAL A 220 28.85 -20.67 -8.76
N LEU A 221 29.90 -19.84 -8.88
CA LEU A 221 29.83 -18.43 -8.55
C LEU A 221 28.87 -17.70 -9.47
N TYR A 222 28.98 -17.89 -10.79
CA TYR A 222 28.18 -17.16 -11.77
C TYR A 222 26.67 -17.45 -11.64
N VAL A 223 26.28 -18.74 -11.60
CA VAL A 223 24.87 -19.14 -11.54
C VAL A 223 24.29 -18.87 -10.16
N GLY A 224 25.01 -19.24 -9.10
CA GLY A 224 24.54 -19.05 -7.73
C GLY A 224 24.38 -17.58 -7.37
N THR A 225 25.38 -16.74 -7.68
CA THR A 225 25.35 -15.34 -7.24
C THR A 225 24.32 -14.50 -7.99
N ASN A 226 24.16 -14.69 -9.30
CA ASN A 226 23.14 -13.97 -10.07
C ASN A 226 21.72 -14.33 -9.63
N GLY A 227 21.45 -15.62 -9.37
CA GLY A 227 20.17 -16.09 -8.87
C GLY A 227 19.82 -15.50 -7.50
N PHE A 228 20.76 -15.53 -6.56
CA PHE A 228 20.52 -14.97 -5.22
C PHE A 228 20.33 -13.45 -5.22
N VAL A 229 21.04 -12.70 -6.07
CA VAL A 229 20.81 -11.25 -6.20
C VAL A 229 19.42 -10.96 -6.76
N LEU A 230 19.01 -11.67 -7.81
CA LEU A 230 17.68 -11.50 -8.41
C LEU A 230 16.57 -11.83 -7.41
N LEU A 231 16.70 -12.95 -6.69
CA LEU A 231 15.77 -13.33 -5.63
C LEU A 231 15.76 -12.26 -4.52
N SER A 232 16.93 -11.84 -4.05
CA SER A 232 17.04 -10.85 -2.98
C SER A 232 16.33 -9.54 -3.33
N VAL A 233 16.68 -8.95 -4.47
CA VAL A 233 16.08 -7.68 -4.90
C VAL A 233 14.59 -7.84 -5.22
N GLY A 234 14.21 -8.91 -5.92
CA GLY A 234 12.82 -9.18 -6.28
C GLY A 234 11.91 -9.30 -5.06
N PHE A 235 12.31 -10.11 -4.07
CA PHE A 235 11.54 -10.30 -2.85
C PHE A 235 11.49 -9.05 -1.96
N ILE A 236 12.59 -8.29 -1.85
CA ILE A 236 12.61 -7.01 -1.13
C ILE A 236 11.67 -6.01 -1.83
N LEU A 237 11.70 -5.95 -3.17
CA LEU A 237 10.86 -5.04 -3.95
C LEU A 237 9.37 -5.38 -3.83
N VAL A 238 9.03 -6.67 -3.95
CA VAL A 238 7.66 -7.17 -3.75
C VAL A 238 7.21 -6.88 -2.33
N GLY A 239 7.99 -7.29 -1.33
CA GLY A 239 7.66 -7.10 0.08
C GLY A 239 7.42 -5.64 0.44
N THR A 240 8.29 -4.73 -0.01
CA THR A 240 8.13 -3.30 0.26
C THR A 240 7.00 -2.62 -0.52
N SER A 241 6.48 -3.27 -1.57
CA SER A 241 5.38 -2.75 -2.41
C SER A 241 4.00 -3.21 -1.95
N LEU A 242 3.90 -4.35 -1.27
CA LEU A 242 2.62 -4.91 -0.79
C LEU A 242 1.78 -3.94 0.06
N PRO A 243 2.33 -3.23 1.09
CA PRO A 243 1.54 -2.29 1.89
C PRO A 243 1.03 -1.09 1.06
N VAL A 244 1.76 -0.71 0.01
CA VAL A 244 1.35 0.37 -0.89
C VAL A 244 0.16 -0.08 -1.74
N LEU A 245 0.17 -1.33 -2.23
CA LEU A 245 -0.94 -1.91 -2.98
C LEU A 245 -2.20 -2.04 -2.12
N GLU A 246 -2.08 -2.45 -0.86
CA GLU A 246 -3.21 -2.49 0.08
C GLU A 246 -3.80 -1.10 0.33
N ARG A 247 -2.94 -0.09 0.49
CA ARG A 247 -3.39 1.30 0.60
C ARG A 247 -4.11 1.74 -0.66
N ILE A 248 -3.54 1.51 -1.85
CA ILE A 248 -4.19 1.85 -3.13
C ILE A 248 -5.55 1.16 -3.25
N LYS A 249 -5.63 -0.13 -2.90
CA LYS A 249 -6.89 -0.87 -2.91
C LYS A 249 -7.92 -0.26 -1.96
N THR A 250 -7.50 0.13 -0.76
CA THR A 250 -8.36 0.78 0.24
C THR A 250 -8.86 2.14 -0.25
N GLU A 251 -7.97 2.97 -0.80
CA GLU A 251 -8.32 4.28 -1.38
C GLU A 251 -9.28 4.13 -2.58
N LEU A 252 -9.04 3.14 -3.45
CA LEU A 252 -9.96 2.81 -4.56
C LEU A 252 -11.32 2.34 -4.04
N SER A 253 -11.34 1.58 -2.95
CA SER A 253 -12.59 1.19 -2.28
C SER A 253 -13.33 2.43 -1.76
N TYR A 254 -12.67 3.34 -1.06
CA TYR A 254 -13.29 4.59 -0.58
C TYR A 254 -13.83 5.45 -1.72
N ARG A 255 -13.07 5.55 -2.81
CA ARG A 255 -13.54 6.23 -4.03
C ARG A 255 -14.79 5.57 -4.61
N SER A 256 -14.80 4.24 -4.71
CA SER A 256 -15.95 3.48 -5.18
C SER A 256 -17.17 3.74 -4.30
N SER A 257 -17.01 3.64 -2.97
CA SER A 257 -18.04 3.94 -1.99
C SER A 257 -18.58 5.36 -2.10
N LEU A 258 -17.70 6.37 -2.24
CA LEU A 258 -18.09 7.76 -2.46
C LEU A 258 -18.98 7.91 -3.71
N ILE A 259 -18.60 7.28 -4.82
CA ILE A 259 -19.36 7.34 -6.06
C ILE A 259 -20.73 6.65 -5.90
N LYS A 260 -20.77 5.49 -5.25
CA LYS A 260 -22.02 4.74 -5.01
C LYS A 260 -23.00 5.48 -4.10
N LEU A 261 -22.51 6.11 -3.03
CA LEU A 261 -23.33 6.87 -2.08
C LEU A 261 -23.90 8.17 -2.65
N ARG A 262 -23.52 8.52 -3.88
CA ARG A 262 -23.83 9.82 -4.43
C ARG A 262 -25.31 10.04 -4.67
N ALA A 263 -26.04 9.04 -5.16
CA ALA A 263 -27.47 9.19 -5.44
C ALA A 263 -28.26 9.51 -4.16
N LEU A 264 -28.04 8.72 -3.09
CA LEU A 264 -28.62 8.99 -1.77
C LEU A 264 -28.20 10.35 -1.20
N TRP A 265 -26.92 10.70 -1.30
CA TRP A 265 -26.43 12.00 -0.84
C TRP A 265 -27.07 13.16 -1.59
N ASP A 266 -27.12 13.11 -2.93
CA ASP A 266 -27.73 14.15 -3.77
C ASP A 266 -29.24 14.28 -3.43
N GLU A 267 -29.96 13.19 -3.20
CA GLU A 267 -31.39 13.19 -2.82
C GLU A 267 -31.63 13.85 -1.45
N VAL A 268 -30.89 13.40 -0.42
CA VAL A 268 -31.06 13.90 0.96
C VAL A 268 -30.61 15.36 1.09
N THR A 269 -29.45 15.71 0.53
CA THR A 269 -28.89 17.07 0.69
C THR A 269 -29.59 18.12 -0.16
N SER A 270 -30.21 17.74 -1.28
CA SER A 270 -31.06 18.66 -2.04
C SER A 270 -32.37 18.99 -1.31
N ALA A 271 -32.87 18.10 -0.46
CA ALA A 271 -34.01 18.38 0.42
C ALA A 271 -33.61 19.08 1.72
N VAL A 272 -32.40 18.82 2.24
CA VAL A 272 -31.88 19.45 3.48
C VAL A 272 -30.50 20.11 3.25
N PRO A 273 -30.43 21.28 2.60
CA PRO A 273 -29.15 21.92 2.29
C PRO A 273 -28.35 22.34 3.53
N ALA A 274 -29.03 22.57 4.67
CA ALA A 274 -28.43 23.04 5.92
C ALA A 274 -27.45 22.03 6.56
N VAL A 275 -27.54 20.75 6.21
CA VAL A 275 -26.69 19.68 6.77
C VAL A 275 -25.28 19.66 6.14
N VAL A 276 -25.10 20.32 4.99
CA VAL A 276 -23.82 20.30 4.27
C VAL A 276 -22.80 21.24 4.96
N TYR A 277 -21.82 20.65 5.66
CA TYR A 277 -20.85 21.34 6.53
C TYR A 277 -19.87 22.29 5.82
N CYS A 278 -19.82 22.30 4.50
CA CYS A 278 -19.01 23.23 3.73
C CYS A 278 -19.90 23.82 2.62
N GLY A 279 -20.12 25.13 2.67
CA GLY A 279 -20.95 25.86 1.70
C GLY A 279 -20.62 25.57 0.21
N PRO A 280 -21.39 26.15 -0.73
CA PRO A 280 -21.88 25.56 -1.99
C PRO A 280 -20.83 25.28 -3.08
N ARG A 281 -19.67 24.71 -2.76
CA ARG A 281 -18.90 23.95 -3.76
C ARG A 281 -19.64 22.65 -3.99
N LYS A 282 -20.64 22.72 -4.89
CA LYS A 282 -21.34 21.56 -5.45
C LYS A 282 -20.30 20.53 -5.84
N THR A 283 -20.10 19.51 -5.01
CA THR A 283 -19.22 18.40 -5.31
C THR A 283 -19.79 17.74 -6.55
N THR A 284 -19.21 17.96 -7.73
CA THR A 284 -19.71 17.44 -9.00
C THR A 284 -19.33 15.96 -9.16
N ARG A 285 -20.07 15.20 -9.99
CA ARG A 285 -19.71 13.80 -10.32
C ARG A 285 -18.27 13.68 -10.82
N LEU A 286 -17.83 14.68 -11.60
CA LEU A 286 -16.46 14.78 -12.08
C LEU A 286 -15.45 14.97 -10.94
N ASN A 287 -15.77 15.77 -9.93
CA ASN A 287 -14.91 16.01 -8.76
C ASN A 287 -14.77 14.74 -7.90
N ASP A 288 -15.85 13.98 -7.70
CA ASP A 288 -15.77 12.69 -7.00
C ASP A 288 -14.92 11.67 -7.76
N ARG A 289 -14.91 11.74 -9.09
CA ARG A 289 -14.07 10.88 -9.94
C ARG A 289 -12.61 11.35 -9.96
N LEU A 290 -12.32 12.64 -10.05
CA LEU A 290 -10.96 13.14 -10.30
C LEU A 290 -10.19 13.47 -9.01
N ASN A 291 -10.88 13.81 -7.92
CA ASN A 291 -10.22 14.23 -6.69
C ASN A 291 -9.93 13.03 -5.79
N LEU A 292 -8.68 12.58 -5.83
CA LEU A 292 -8.14 11.48 -5.01
C LEU A 292 -7.63 11.92 -3.63
N ARG A 293 -7.81 13.18 -3.25
CA ARG A 293 -7.31 13.68 -1.96
C ARG A 293 -8.36 13.48 -0.87
N HIS A 294 -7.89 13.09 0.33
CA HIS A 294 -8.69 12.96 1.55
C HIS A 294 -9.96 12.11 1.35
N LEU A 295 -9.84 10.98 0.63
CA LEU A 295 -10.99 10.13 0.29
C LEU A 295 -11.67 9.56 1.54
N ASP A 296 -10.89 9.26 2.57
CA ASP A 296 -11.35 8.80 3.88
C ASP A 296 -12.19 9.88 4.60
N GLU A 297 -11.66 11.10 4.73
CA GLU A 297 -12.35 12.22 5.37
C GLU A 297 -13.62 12.59 4.60
N ARG A 298 -13.57 12.57 3.26
CA ARG A 298 -14.73 12.84 2.40
C ARG A 298 -15.79 11.77 2.51
N LEU A 299 -15.39 10.50 2.56
CA LEU A 299 -16.32 9.38 2.73
C LEU A 299 -17.00 9.48 4.09
N HIS A 300 -16.22 9.71 5.15
CA HIS A 300 -16.77 9.87 6.49
C HIS A 300 -17.75 11.04 6.57
N ARG A 301 -17.37 12.20 6.02
CA ARG A 301 -18.27 13.36 5.95
C ARG A 301 -19.56 13.06 5.20
N ARG A 302 -19.48 12.42 4.03
CA ARG A 302 -20.67 12.05 3.25
C ARG A 302 -21.61 11.13 4.01
N ILE A 303 -21.07 10.19 4.79
CA ILE A 303 -21.88 9.32 5.66
C ILE A 303 -22.60 10.16 6.72
N VAL A 304 -21.89 11.05 7.43
CA VAL A 304 -22.49 11.92 8.45
C VAL A 304 -23.55 12.84 7.85
N GLU A 305 -23.30 13.45 6.69
CA GLU A 305 -24.27 14.32 6.02
C GLU A 305 -25.54 13.56 5.57
N ILE A 306 -25.41 12.29 5.18
CA ILE A 306 -26.57 11.43 4.89
C ILE A 306 -27.34 11.11 6.18
N GLU A 307 -26.64 10.77 7.26
CA GLU A 307 -27.25 10.43 8.55
C GLU A 307 -28.00 11.62 9.16
N ASP A 308 -27.35 12.78 9.23
CA ASP A 308 -27.93 14.03 9.73
C ASP A 308 -29.10 14.49 8.84
N GLY A 309 -28.96 14.33 7.52
CA GLY A 309 -30.00 14.69 6.57
C GLY A 309 -31.21 13.77 6.67
N ALA A 310 -31.00 12.46 6.83
CA ALA A 310 -32.07 11.51 7.08
C ALA A 310 -32.77 11.79 8.43
N MET A 311 -32.02 12.10 9.49
CA MET A 311 -32.58 12.50 10.77
C MET A 311 -33.45 13.76 10.63
N ALA A 312 -33.00 14.76 9.87
CA ALA A 312 -33.81 15.94 9.59
C ALA A 312 -35.08 15.59 8.79
N LEU A 313 -34.98 14.72 7.78
CA LEU A 313 -36.12 14.28 6.96
C LEU A 313 -37.16 13.47 7.74
N GLN A 314 -36.80 12.90 8.89
CA GLN A 314 -37.70 12.11 9.72
C GLN A 314 -38.99 12.86 10.09
N THR A 315 -38.91 14.18 10.29
CA THR A 315 -40.08 15.02 10.59
C THR A 315 -41.09 15.15 9.45
N TRP A 316 -40.74 14.72 8.23
CA TRP A 316 -41.64 14.66 7.06
C TRP A 316 -42.16 13.25 6.75
N CYS A 317 -41.77 12.25 7.55
CA CYS A 317 -42.29 10.89 7.51
C CYS A 317 -43.47 10.76 8.48
N SER A 318 -44.63 10.32 8.01
CA SER A 318 -45.73 9.96 8.90
C SER A 318 -45.42 8.63 9.60
N ALA A 319 -45.73 8.52 10.90
CA ALA A 319 -45.53 7.28 11.65
C ALA A 319 -46.26 6.09 11.02
N SER A 320 -47.46 6.32 10.48
CA SER A 320 -48.25 5.34 9.75
C SER A 320 -47.54 4.77 8.51
N LEU A 321 -46.85 5.62 7.74
CA LEU A 321 -46.10 5.18 6.57
C LEU A 321 -44.88 4.35 6.97
N GLY A 322 -44.19 4.76 8.04
CA GLY A 322 -43.05 4.04 8.58
C GLY A 322 -43.40 2.64 9.09
N HIS A 323 -44.55 2.49 9.77
CA HIS A 323 -45.04 1.20 10.25
C HIS A 323 -45.52 0.30 9.10
N ALA A 324 -46.39 0.82 8.22
CA ALA A 324 -46.95 0.05 7.10
C ALA A 324 -45.86 -0.51 6.18
N VAL A 325 -44.83 0.29 5.90
CA VAL A 325 -43.69 -0.14 5.09
C VAL A 325 -42.86 -1.24 5.75
N ARG A 326 -42.66 -1.19 7.08
CA ARG A 326 -41.87 -2.20 7.80
C ARG A 326 -42.61 -3.52 7.98
N GLU A 327 -43.92 -3.47 8.28
CA GLU A 327 -44.74 -4.67 8.39
C GLU A 327 -44.85 -5.41 7.06
N ALA A 328 -44.86 -4.66 5.96
CA ALA A 328 -44.97 -5.19 4.62
C ALA A 328 -43.67 -5.77 4.04
N ALA A 329 -42.53 -5.25 4.47
CA ALA A 329 -41.26 -5.46 3.78
C ALA A 329 -40.30 -6.33 4.60
N SER A 330 -39.74 -7.36 3.97
CA SER A 330 -38.69 -8.19 4.56
C SER A 330 -37.47 -8.28 3.64
N GLY A 331 -36.27 -8.34 4.23
CA GLY A 331 -35.03 -8.48 3.49
C GLY A 331 -34.77 -7.34 2.49
N ALA A 332 -34.69 -7.67 1.19
CA ALA A 332 -34.41 -6.70 0.12
C ALA A 332 -35.56 -5.69 -0.09
N ASP A 333 -36.80 -6.09 0.21
CA ASP A 333 -37.98 -5.22 0.09
C ASP A 333 -37.87 -4.04 1.09
N LEU A 334 -37.24 -4.27 2.26
CA LEU A 334 -37.09 -3.26 3.30
C LEU A 334 -36.17 -2.12 2.84
N LEU A 335 -35.07 -2.44 2.14
CA LEU A 335 -34.13 -1.45 1.61
C LEU A 335 -34.80 -0.54 0.57
N PHE A 336 -35.60 -1.13 -0.32
CA PHE A 336 -36.31 -0.38 -1.32
C PHE A 336 -37.38 0.52 -0.70
N ALA A 337 -38.13 -0.03 0.26
CA ALA A 337 -39.19 0.72 0.90
C ALA A 337 -38.63 1.86 1.78
N GLN A 338 -37.47 1.67 2.42
CA GLN A 338 -36.73 2.76 3.08
C GLN A 338 -36.25 3.84 2.10
N ALA A 339 -35.73 3.44 0.92
CA ALA A 339 -35.37 4.38 -0.14
C ALA A 339 -36.58 5.21 -0.59
N LEU A 340 -37.75 4.56 -0.74
CA LEU A 340 -39.00 5.22 -1.09
C LEU A 340 -39.45 6.22 -0.01
N ILE A 341 -39.41 5.82 1.27
CA ILE A 341 -39.74 6.73 2.39
C ILE A 341 -38.85 7.97 2.37
N ILE A 342 -37.53 7.79 2.22
CA ILE A 342 -36.58 8.92 2.16
C ILE A 342 -36.93 9.86 1.01
N ARG A 343 -37.30 9.32 -0.16
CA ARG A 343 -37.67 10.10 -1.34
C ARG A 343 -38.98 10.87 -1.15
N ILE A 344 -39.99 10.23 -0.56
CA ILE A 344 -41.28 10.88 -0.23
C ILE A 344 -41.05 12.02 0.76
N ALA A 345 -40.28 11.77 1.83
CA ALA A 345 -39.97 12.78 2.83
C ALA A 345 -39.18 13.95 2.23
N ALA A 346 -38.21 13.65 1.35
CA ALA A 346 -37.44 14.65 0.62
C ALA A 346 -38.34 15.52 -0.27
N ASN A 347 -39.27 14.92 -1.01
CA ASN A 347 -40.21 15.66 -1.88
C ASN A 347 -41.18 16.53 -1.07
N ARG A 348 -41.79 16.01 -0.01
CA ARG A 348 -42.67 16.79 0.89
C ARG A 348 -41.96 18.01 1.46
N LYS A 349 -40.72 17.83 1.90
CA LYS A 349 -39.90 18.95 2.39
C LYS A 349 -39.62 19.98 1.30
N ARG A 350 -39.24 19.55 0.09
CA ARG A 350 -38.99 20.47 -1.05
C ARG A 350 -40.23 21.26 -1.45
N GLN A 351 -41.41 20.65 -1.34
CA GLN A 351 -42.70 21.30 -1.62
C GLN A 351 -43.16 22.25 -0.50
N GLY A 352 -42.43 22.32 0.61
CA GLY A 352 -42.79 23.17 1.76
C GLY A 352 -43.98 22.63 2.55
N SER A 353 -44.29 21.33 2.47
CA SER A 353 -45.31 20.72 3.31
C SER A 353 -44.97 20.91 4.80
N PRO A 354 -45.97 21.15 5.66
CA PRO A 354 -45.74 21.25 7.09
C PRO A 354 -45.12 19.95 7.61
N ALA A 355 -44.21 20.06 8.58
CA ALA A 355 -43.68 18.89 9.27
C ALA A 355 -44.85 18.10 9.90
N ALA A 356 -44.78 16.78 9.81
CA ALA A 356 -45.72 15.93 10.53
C ALA A 356 -45.55 16.15 12.03
N GLU A 357 -46.65 16.03 12.78
CA GLU A 357 -46.59 16.06 14.24
C GLU A 357 -45.57 14.99 14.71
N VAL A 358 -44.60 15.41 15.52
CA VAL A 358 -43.49 14.56 15.95
C VAL A 358 -44.05 13.47 16.86
N GLN A 359 -44.42 12.35 16.28
CA GLN A 359 -44.66 11.11 17.00
C GLN A 359 -43.32 10.37 17.16
N ASP A 360 -43.16 9.64 18.27
CA ASP A 360 -42.01 8.77 18.55
C ASP A 360 -41.82 7.77 17.39
N THR A 361 -41.07 8.20 16.38
CA THR A 361 -40.81 7.44 15.17
C THR A 361 -39.45 6.82 15.30
N GLU A 362 -39.35 5.53 14.99
CA GLU A 362 -38.05 4.88 14.86
C GLU A 362 -37.19 5.59 13.80
N PRO A 363 -35.87 5.66 14.01
CA PRO A 363 -34.97 6.33 13.07
C PRO A 363 -35.08 5.73 11.67
N LEU A 364 -34.98 6.60 10.66
CA LEU A 364 -35.05 6.22 9.24
C LEU A 364 -33.89 5.32 8.79
N LEU A 365 -32.73 5.48 9.44
CA LEU A 365 -31.55 4.68 9.17
C LEU A 365 -31.23 3.80 10.39
N PRO A 366 -30.83 2.53 10.19
CA PRO A 366 -30.46 1.66 11.28
C PRO A 366 -29.16 2.14 11.94
N THR A 367 -29.18 2.24 13.26
CA THR A 367 -28.01 2.54 14.08
C THR A 367 -27.12 1.29 14.20
N SER A 368 -26.32 1.01 13.17
CA SER A 368 -25.34 -0.09 13.24
C SER A 368 -24.06 0.36 13.97
N PRO A 369 -23.56 -0.41 14.95
CA PRO A 369 -22.31 -0.09 15.65
C PRO A 369 -21.06 -0.30 14.79
N SER A 370 -21.16 -1.05 13.67
CA SER A 370 -20.03 -1.31 12.79
C SER A 370 -20.01 -0.33 11.60
N PRO A 371 -18.95 0.48 11.43
CA PRO A 371 -18.83 1.41 10.29
C PRO A 371 -18.88 0.71 8.93
N ARG A 372 -18.39 -0.53 8.84
CA ARG A 372 -18.38 -1.31 7.58
C ARG A 372 -19.78 -1.80 7.20
N VAL A 373 -20.53 -2.31 8.17
CA VAL A 373 -21.91 -2.77 7.95
C VAL A 373 -22.79 -1.59 7.57
N ARG A 374 -22.63 -0.49 8.30
CA ARG A 374 -23.29 0.79 8.00
C ARG A 374 -23.00 1.28 6.59
N LEU A 375 -21.72 1.32 6.18
CA LEU A 375 -21.35 1.73 4.82
C LEU A 375 -21.97 0.81 3.75
N ALA A 376 -21.90 -0.51 3.94
CA ALA A 376 -22.48 -1.46 3.00
C ALA A 376 -24.00 -1.28 2.86
N TYR A 377 -24.69 -1.05 3.98
CA TYR A 377 -26.12 -0.76 3.98
C TYR A 377 -26.45 0.55 3.24
N LEU A 378 -25.70 1.63 3.49
CA LEU A 378 -25.89 2.90 2.77
C LEU A 378 -25.59 2.79 1.27
N GLU A 379 -24.59 1.99 0.88
CA GLU A 379 -24.32 1.70 -0.53
C GLU A 379 -25.51 0.98 -1.20
N GLN A 380 -26.12 0.01 -0.52
CA GLN A 380 -27.31 -0.69 -1.01
C GLN A 380 -28.53 0.24 -1.10
N LEU A 381 -28.74 1.06 -0.07
CA LEU A 381 -29.82 2.05 -0.04
C LEU A 381 -29.66 3.09 -1.15
N SER A 382 -28.44 3.57 -1.40
CA SER A 382 -28.16 4.52 -2.48
C SER A 382 -28.42 3.93 -3.87
N TRP A 383 -28.13 2.64 -4.06
CA TRP A 383 -28.49 1.95 -5.29
C TRP A 383 -30.01 1.80 -5.48
N ALA A 384 -30.78 1.65 -4.39
CA ALA A 384 -32.25 1.62 -4.46
C ALA A 384 -32.88 2.98 -4.78
N ILE A 385 -32.22 4.09 -4.39
CA ILE A 385 -32.66 5.47 -4.70
C ILE A 385 -32.36 5.88 -6.15
N GLU A 386 -31.35 5.28 -6.77
CA GLU A 386 -30.97 5.65 -8.14
C GLU A 386 -32.18 5.51 -9.09
N PRO A 387 -32.55 6.57 -9.84
CA PRO A 387 -33.79 6.61 -10.57
C PRO A 387 -33.86 5.47 -11.58
N ARG A 388 -34.79 4.53 -11.35
CA ARG A 388 -35.16 3.52 -12.34
C ARG A 388 -36.33 4.04 -13.17
N PRO A 389 -36.34 3.79 -14.48
CA PRO A 389 -37.43 4.18 -15.37
C PRO A 389 -38.79 3.56 -14.99
N GLU A 390 -38.81 2.58 -14.07
CA GLU A 390 -40.00 1.87 -13.61
C GLU A 390 -40.55 2.35 -12.26
N MET A 391 -39.92 3.35 -11.61
CA MET A 391 -40.46 3.85 -10.35
C MET A 391 -41.73 4.69 -10.59
N PRO A 392 -42.84 4.40 -9.90
CA PRO A 392 -44.08 5.14 -10.05
C PRO A 392 -43.87 6.61 -9.73
N ASP A 393 -44.44 7.50 -10.56
CA ASP A 393 -44.36 8.94 -10.36
C ASP A 393 -45.07 9.35 -9.05
N GLU A 394 -44.72 10.52 -8.53
CA GLU A 394 -45.23 11.03 -7.25
C GLU A 394 -46.76 11.07 -7.20
N GLU A 395 -47.42 11.29 -8.34
CA GLU A 395 -48.87 11.27 -8.49
C GLU A 395 -49.44 9.85 -8.37
N GLN A 396 -48.75 8.83 -8.88
CA GLN A 396 -49.11 7.42 -8.68
C GLN A 396 -48.88 7.01 -7.23
N ILE A 397 -47.77 7.42 -6.61
CA ILE A 397 -47.51 7.14 -5.18
C ILE A 397 -48.58 7.82 -4.29
N ASN A 398 -48.95 9.07 -4.58
CA ASN A 398 -49.99 9.80 -3.85
C ASN A 398 -51.41 9.27 -4.11
N GLN A 399 -51.69 8.69 -5.28
CA GLN A 399 -52.95 7.97 -5.54
C GLN A 399 -53.02 6.63 -4.80
N LEU A 400 -51.86 6.03 -4.51
CA LEU A 400 -51.77 4.74 -3.83
C LEU A 400 -51.64 4.87 -2.30
N LEU A 401 -51.15 5.99 -1.80
CA LEU A 401 -51.03 6.32 -0.37
C LEU A 401 -52.34 6.22 0.44
N PRO A 402 -53.55 6.56 -0.08
CA PRO A 402 -54.82 6.38 0.63
C PRO A 402 -55.25 4.90 0.74
N ASN A 403 -54.79 4.06 -0.19
CA ASN A 403 -55.08 2.62 -0.26
C ASN A 403 -53.83 1.81 0.16
N LEU A 404 -53.26 2.16 1.31
CA LEU A 404 -52.12 1.48 1.96
C LEU A 404 -52.42 0.03 2.42
N ASP A 405 -53.40 -0.62 1.80
CA ASP A 405 -53.68 -2.04 1.97
C ASP A 405 -52.73 -2.90 1.10
N THR A 406 -52.80 -4.21 1.30
CA THR A 406 -52.06 -5.28 0.61
C THR A 406 -51.92 -5.09 -0.91
N GLU A 407 -52.84 -4.37 -1.54
CA GLU A 407 -52.83 -4.06 -2.97
C GLU A 407 -51.71 -3.10 -3.37
N PHE A 408 -51.42 -2.04 -2.59
CA PHE A 408 -50.29 -1.13 -2.85
C PHE A 408 -48.95 -1.85 -2.77
N LEU A 409 -48.80 -2.74 -1.80
CA LEU A 409 -47.60 -3.55 -1.62
C LEU A 409 -47.45 -4.58 -2.73
N ASN A 410 -48.56 -5.14 -3.22
CA ASN A 410 -48.57 -5.99 -4.40
C ASN A 410 -48.25 -5.22 -5.67
N GLN A 411 -48.70 -3.97 -5.80
CA GLN A 411 -48.42 -3.11 -6.95
C GLN A 411 -46.98 -2.60 -6.93
N ILE A 412 -46.42 -2.32 -5.75
CA ILE A 412 -44.99 -2.09 -5.54
C ILE A 412 -44.21 -3.37 -5.90
N ARG A 413 -44.58 -4.56 -5.40
CA ARG A 413 -43.94 -5.83 -5.79
C ARG A 413 -43.99 -6.09 -7.30
N PHE A 414 -45.13 -5.79 -7.93
CA PHE A 414 -45.37 -5.99 -9.35
C PHE A 414 -44.59 -4.99 -10.23
N SER A 415 -44.64 -3.69 -9.89
CA SER A 415 -43.89 -2.63 -10.60
C SER A 415 -42.38 -2.76 -10.43
N LEU A 416 -41.91 -3.39 -9.35
CA LEU A 416 -40.48 -3.62 -9.10
C LEU A 416 -39.92 -4.88 -9.75
N GLY A 417 -40.74 -5.65 -10.49
CA GLY A 417 -40.30 -6.90 -11.12
C GLY A 417 -39.81 -7.95 -10.11
N LEU A 418 -40.14 -7.79 -8.82
CA LEU A 418 -39.81 -8.73 -7.75
C LEU A 418 -40.81 -9.88 -7.82
N ARG A 419 -40.67 -10.73 -8.85
CA ARG A 419 -41.36 -12.02 -8.88
C ARG A 419 -40.95 -12.79 -7.64
N THR A 420 -41.92 -13.02 -6.75
CA THR A 420 -41.82 -13.98 -5.67
C THR A 420 -41.30 -15.29 -6.23
N ARG A 421 -40.09 -15.67 -5.81
CA ARG A 421 -39.44 -16.94 -6.15
C ARG A 421 -40.12 -18.14 -5.44
N GLN A 422 -41.42 -18.04 -5.18
CA GLN A 422 -42.23 -19.01 -4.44
C GLN A 422 -43.20 -19.81 -5.32
N GLU A 423 -43.32 -19.54 -6.63
CA GLU A 423 -44.19 -20.32 -7.53
C GLU A 423 -43.46 -21.42 -8.32
N THR A 424 -42.28 -21.84 -7.88
CA THR A 424 -41.65 -23.10 -8.34
C THR A 424 -41.24 -23.93 -7.12
N GLN A 425 -42.23 -24.53 -6.47
CA GLN A 425 -42.11 -25.80 -5.77
C GLN A 425 -43.33 -26.66 -6.05
#